data_AF-A0A4Q5S2Z9-F1
#
_entry.id   AF-A0A4Q5S2Z9-F1
#
_cell.length_a   1.000
_cell.length_b   1.000
_cell.length_c   1.000
_cell.angle_alpha   90.00
_cell.angle_beta   90.00
_cell.angle_gamma   90.00
#
_symmetry.space_group_name_H-M   'P 1'
#
loop_
_entity.id
_entity.type
_entity.pdbx_description
1 polymer ?
#
loop_
_entity_poly.entity_id
_entity_poly.type
_entity_poly.pdbx_seq_one_letter_code
_entity_poly.pdbx_strand_id
1 'polypeptide(L)'
;MDHSLDAGKSRLRAFVDAGLEALPRLPMVHSTDCYSFADVLAGGTLQPQNCPVFTGEQLTYLFYGRPAFRPNIGAEPTSLTHFFPVCIIFRTEWLPEIRRIFPFDSGAFHGGFYDAYLHHQMKLGDFALEPDAITPGKLIGRFFSTAGAYLTARPKIAPTFDASEFEAQSYSALINAREGNAIDSRGSGIEVQTASPITIADAVAAVILPSPFADGASGAALKKLGIAALPYRITDRSRPNEFMSQITDICYNYYIRTQIVAESEL
;
A
#
# COMPACT_ATOMS: atom_id res chain seq x y z
N MET A 1 -7.52 17.84 -13.87
CA MET A 1 -8.83 18.32 -13.35
C MET A 1 -9.07 17.60 -12.05
N ASP A 2 -9.46 18.32 -11.01
CA ASP A 2 -9.74 17.72 -9.70
C ASP A 2 -11.04 16.90 -9.78
N HIS A 3 -11.00 15.69 -9.22
CA HIS A 3 -12.15 14.80 -9.15
C HIS A 3 -13.08 15.29 -8.03
N SER A 4 -14.37 15.00 -8.11
CA SER A 4 -15.35 15.45 -7.10
C SER A 4 -15.03 14.93 -5.68
N LEU A 5 -14.41 13.76 -5.60
CA LEU A 5 -13.95 13.15 -4.34
C LEU A 5 -12.71 13.82 -3.74
N ASP A 6 -12.06 14.73 -4.47
CA ASP A 6 -10.91 15.51 -3.97
C ASP A 6 -11.38 16.66 -3.08
N ALA A 7 -12.66 17.05 -3.20
CA ALA A 7 -13.24 18.10 -2.39
C ALA A 7 -13.47 17.62 -0.94
N GLY A 8 -12.80 18.29 -0.01
CA GLY A 8 -12.96 18.04 1.42
C GLY A 8 -12.31 19.13 2.27
N LYS A 9 -12.30 18.90 3.58
CA LYS A 9 -11.62 19.72 4.58
C LYS A 9 -10.12 19.45 4.53
N SER A 10 -9.32 20.46 4.91
CA SER A 10 -7.86 20.40 4.89
C SER A 10 -7.21 20.20 6.26
N ARG A 11 -8.00 19.93 7.32
CA ARG A 11 -7.49 19.85 8.70
C ARG A 11 -6.45 18.74 8.87
N LEU A 12 -6.78 17.51 8.47
CA LEU A 12 -5.83 16.39 8.55
C LEU A 12 -4.57 16.67 7.74
N ARG A 13 -4.72 17.22 6.52
CA ARG A 13 -3.59 17.61 5.67
C ARG A 13 -2.67 18.59 6.40
N ALA A 14 -3.21 19.69 6.92
CA ALA A 14 -2.44 20.69 7.66
C ALA A 14 -1.77 20.11 8.92
N PHE A 15 -2.47 19.23 9.65
CA PHE A 15 -1.93 18.54 10.82
C PHE A 15 -0.71 17.67 10.47
N VAL A 16 -0.82 16.89 9.37
CA VAL A 16 0.25 16.03 8.86
C VAL A 16 1.41 16.87 8.31
N ASP A 17 1.13 17.92 7.55
CA ASP A 17 2.16 18.75 6.91
C ASP A 17 3.06 19.48 7.91
N ALA A 18 2.50 19.85 9.06
CA ALA A 18 3.23 20.43 10.18
C ALA A 18 4.09 19.41 10.96
N GLY A 19 4.01 18.11 10.63
CA GLY A 19 4.78 17.04 11.25
C GLY A 19 6.19 16.91 10.66
N LEU A 20 7.06 16.26 11.42
CA LEU A 20 8.38 15.83 10.94
C LEU A 20 8.25 14.49 10.21
N GLU A 21 9.02 14.34 9.13
CA GLU A 21 9.14 13.08 8.41
C GLU A 21 9.77 12.01 9.31
N ALA A 22 9.10 10.87 9.47
CA ALA A 22 9.73 9.68 10.03
C ALA A 22 10.64 9.04 8.99
N LEU A 23 11.89 8.81 9.38
CA LEU A 23 12.89 8.07 8.63
C LEU A 23 13.04 6.65 9.19
N PRO A 24 13.53 5.68 8.40
CA PRO A 24 13.91 5.79 6.98
C PRO A 24 12.69 5.87 6.04
N ARG A 25 12.90 6.34 4.80
CA ARG A 25 11.89 6.22 3.75
C ARG A 25 11.69 4.77 3.37
N LEU A 26 10.43 4.40 3.16
CA LEU A 26 10.04 3.05 2.79
C LEU A 26 9.72 3.00 1.29
N PRO A 27 10.00 1.89 0.61
CA PRO A 27 9.64 1.75 -0.79
C PRO A 27 8.12 1.71 -0.95
N MET A 28 7.64 2.18 -2.10
CA MET A 28 6.27 1.90 -2.51
C MET A 28 6.14 0.42 -2.87
N VAL A 29 4.93 -0.12 -2.74
CA VAL A 29 4.60 -1.47 -3.18
C VAL A 29 3.28 -1.50 -3.94
N HIS A 30 3.19 -2.40 -4.91
CA HIS A 30 1.95 -2.66 -5.66
C HIS A 30 1.62 -4.15 -5.58
N SER A 31 0.38 -4.49 -5.27
CA SER A 31 -0.07 -5.87 -5.27
C SER A 31 -1.04 -6.12 -6.42
N THR A 32 -0.83 -7.22 -7.13
CA THR A 32 -1.63 -7.66 -8.28
C THR A 32 -1.68 -9.19 -8.27
N ASP A 33 -2.28 -9.84 -9.27
CA ASP A 33 -2.18 -11.28 -9.45
C ASP A 33 -1.18 -11.70 -10.54
N CYS A 34 -0.83 -12.98 -10.54
CA CYS A 34 0.06 -13.58 -11.52
C CYS A 34 -0.39 -13.39 -12.97
N TYR A 35 -1.70 -13.40 -13.24
CA TYR A 35 -2.24 -13.18 -14.59
C TYR A 35 -1.86 -11.78 -15.10
N SER A 36 -2.26 -10.76 -14.34
CA SER A 36 -2.03 -9.36 -14.68
C SER A 36 -0.55 -9.01 -14.67
N PHE A 37 0.23 -9.62 -13.76
CA PHE A 37 1.67 -9.43 -13.72
C PHE A 37 2.40 -9.99 -14.95
N ALA A 38 1.90 -11.07 -15.55
CA ALA A 38 2.47 -11.58 -16.79
C ALA A 38 2.39 -10.55 -17.93
N ASP A 39 1.27 -9.82 -18.02
CA ASP A 39 1.09 -8.73 -19.00
C ASP A 39 2.02 -7.55 -18.70
N VAL A 40 2.19 -7.20 -17.42
CA VAL A 40 3.15 -6.17 -16.99
C VAL A 40 4.58 -6.52 -17.40
N LEU A 41 5.00 -7.78 -17.21
CA LEU A 41 6.32 -8.24 -17.64
C LEU A 41 6.49 -8.24 -19.16
N ALA A 42 5.45 -8.65 -19.90
CA ALA A 42 5.48 -8.65 -21.36
C ALA A 42 5.53 -7.23 -21.94
N GLY A 43 4.77 -6.29 -21.36
CA GLY A 43 4.75 -4.89 -21.77
C GLY A 43 5.90 -4.04 -21.23
N GLY A 44 6.59 -4.49 -20.18
CA GLY A 44 7.66 -3.74 -19.51
C GLY A 44 7.16 -2.52 -18.71
N THR A 45 5.85 -2.36 -18.58
CA THR A 45 5.22 -1.19 -17.95
C THR A 45 4.02 -1.61 -17.11
N LEU A 46 3.90 -1.06 -15.91
CA LEU A 46 2.65 -1.10 -15.15
C LEU A 46 1.78 0.07 -15.61
N GLN A 47 0.64 -0.27 -16.22
CA GLN A 47 -0.28 0.70 -16.80
C GLN A 47 -1.35 1.12 -15.78
N PRO A 48 -1.68 2.42 -15.67
CA PRO A 48 -2.84 2.89 -14.93
C PRO A 48 -4.12 2.22 -15.43
N GLN A 49 -5.02 1.86 -14.51
CA GLN A 49 -6.26 1.15 -14.81
C GLN A 49 -7.48 2.01 -14.46
N ASN A 50 -8.60 1.76 -15.14
CA ASN A 50 -9.86 2.42 -14.82
C ASN A 50 -10.22 2.22 -13.34
N CYS A 51 -10.46 3.33 -12.64
CA CYS A 51 -10.75 3.31 -11.24
C CYS A 51 -12.28 3.27 -10.95
N PRO A 52 -12.78 2.32 -10.13
CA PRO A 52 -14.19 2.30 -9.73
C PRO A 52 -14.53 3.37 -8.68
N VAL A 53 -13.54 3.88 -7.93
CA VAL A 53 -13.74 4.93 -6.91
C VAL A 53 -13.68 6.32 -7.55
N PHE A 54 -12.60 6.60 -8.28
CA PHE A 54 -12.36 7.84 -9.03
C PHE A 54 -12.78 7.64 -10.48
N THR A 55 -14.09 7.49 -10.69
CA THR A 55 -14.68 7.17 -11.99
C THR A 55 -14.25 8.14 -13.08
N GLY A 56 -13.82 7.62 -14.22
CA GLY A 56 -13.29 8.41 -15.34
C GLY A 56 -11.79 8.72 -15.26
N GLU A 57 -11.12 8.34 -14.17
CA GLU A 57 -9.65 8.38 -14.08
C GLU A 57 -9.03 6.99 -14.31
N GLN A 58 -7.82 7.00 -14.86
CA GLN A 58 -6.94 5.82 -14.91
C GLN A 58 -5.83 6.00 -13.88
N LEU A 59 -5.75 5.08 -12.92
CA LEU A 59 -4.87 5.19 -11.76
C LEU A 59 -4.10 3.88 -11.53
N THR A 60 -2.88 4.02 -11.03
CA THR A 60 -2.14 2.93 -10.40
C THR A 60 -2.11 3.16 -8.89
N TYR A 61 -2.57 2.15 -8.16
CA TYR A 61 -2.61 2.12 -6.71
C TYR A 61 -1.34 1.52 -6.14
N LEU A 62 -0.64 2.29 -5.33
CA LEU A 62 0.54 1.89 -4.59
C LEU A 62 0.25 2.02 -3.08
N PHE A 63 0.98 1.27 -2.27
CA PHE A 63 0.98 1.42 -0.83
C PHE A 63 2.39 1.72 -0.35
N TYR A 64 2.53 2.63 0.62
CA TYR A 64 3.82 2.99 1.16
C TYR A 64 4.29 1.91 2.15
N GLY A 65 5.38 1.22 1.84
CA GLY A 65 6.06 0.23 2.68
C GLY A 65 5.33 -1.10 2.92
N ARG A 66 4.01 -1.19 2.76
CA ARG A 66 3.22 -2.35 3.19
C ARG A 66 2.40 -2.95 2.05
N PRO A 67 2.44 -4.28 1.82
CA PRO A 67 1.59 -4.95 0.82
C PRO A 67 0.14 -5.05 1.32
N ALA A 68 -0.52 -3.90 1.44
CA ALA A 68 -1.83 -3.80 2.08
C ALA A 68 -2.96 -4.23 1.14
N PHE A 69 -2.83 -4.03 -0.18
CA PHE A 69 -3.85 -4.50 -1.12
C PHE A 69 -3.86 -6.03 -1.21
N ARG A 70 -5.06 -6.62 -1.27
CA ARG A 70 -5.27 -8.07 -1.32
C ARG A 70 -5.97 -8.45 -2.63
N PRO A 71 -5.21 -8.79 -3.68
CA PRO A 71 -5.76 -9.29 -4.93
C PRO A 71 -6.63 -10.52 -4.67
N ASN A 72 -7.78 -10.62 -5.34
CA ASN A 72 -8.64 -11.80 -5.29
C ASN A 72 -9.08 -12.20 -3.87
N ILE A 73 -9.30 -11.24 -2.97
CA ILE A 73 -9.65 -11.49 -1.55
C ILE A 73 -10.90 -12.36 -1.36
N GLY A 74 -11.85 -12.30 -2.29
CA GLY A 74 -13.08 -13.09 -2.28
C GLY A 74 -13.04 -14.37 -3.13
N ALA A 75 -11.88 -14.76 -3.66
CA ALA A 75 -11.78 -15.94 -4.51
C ALA A 75 -11.90 -17.25 -3.71
N GLU A 76 -12.54 -18.23 -4.32
CA GLU A 76 -12.62 -19.60 -3.79
C GLU A 76 -11.26 -20.31 -3.86
N PRO A 77 -11.07 -21.39 -3.07
CA PRO A 77 -9.86 -22.20 -3.13
C PRO A 77 -9.58 -22.68 -4.55
N THR A 78 -8.34 -22.53 -5.01
CA THR A 78 -7.97 -22.82 -6.39
C THR A 78 -6.57 -23.43 -6.49
N SER A 79 -6.35 -24.22 -7.54
CA SER A 79 -5.01 -24.66 -7.96
C SER A 79 -4.50 -23.87 -9.16
N LEU A 80 -5.26 -22.88 -9.62
CA LEU A 80 -4.90 -22.05 -10.76
C LEU A 80 -3.95 -20.94 -10.31
N THR A 81 -2.67 -21.09 -10.63
CA THR A 81 -1.57 -20.20 -10.20
C THR A 81 -1.78 -18.73 -10.59
N HIS A 82 -2.58 -18.46 -11.61
CA HIS A 82 -2.83 -17.13 -12.13
C HIS A 82 -3.67 -16.23 -11.20
N PHE A 83 -4.38 -16.80 -10.21
CA PHE A 83 -5.10 -16.03 -9.18
C PHE A 83 -4.23 -15.60 -8.01
N PHE A 84 -3.04 -16.19 -7.86
CA PHE A 84 -2.22 -15.97 -6.67
C PHE A 84 -1.54 -14.59 -6.71
N PRO A 85 -1.38 -13.95 -5.55
CA PRO A 85 -0.89 -12.59 -5.45
C PRO A 85 0.59 -12.47 -5.84
N VAL A 86 0.91 -11.32 -6.42
CA VAL A 86 2.26 -10.84 -6.70
C VAL A 86 2.39 -9.49 -6.00
N CYS A 87 3.52 -9.25 -5.32
CA CYS A 87 3.85 -7.97 -4.74
C CYS A 87 5.10 -7.40 -5.40
N ILE A 88 4.97 -6.23 -6.02
CA ILE A 88 6.03 -5.48 -6.67
C ILE A 88 6.57 -4.47 -5.66
N ILE A 89 7.87 -4.50 -5.40
CA ILE A 89 8.57 -3.58 -4.51
C ILE A 89 9.37 -2.60 -5.38
N PHE A 90 9.04 -1.32 -5.27
CA PHE A 90 9.74 -0.26 -5.97
C PHE A 90 11.06 0.10 -5.29
N ARG A 91 11.97 0.72 -6.02
CA ARG A 91 13.20 1.29 -5.45
C ARG A 91 12.84 2.43 -4.49
N THR A 92 13.54 2.55 -3.36
CA THR A 92 13.24 3.60 -2.36
C THR A 92 13.50 5.01 -2.90
N GLU A 93 14.46 5.14 -3.81
CA GLU A 93 14.81 6.37 -4.51
C GLU A 93 13.90 6.68 -5.71
N TRP A 94 13.03 5.75 -6.10
CA TRP A 94 12.07 5.99 -7.17
C TRP A 94 10.90 6.82 -6.64
N LEU A 95 10.74 8.02 -7.20
CA LEU A 95 9.71 8.98 -6.83
C LEU A 95 8.77 9.19 -8.02
N PRO A 96 7.55 8.63 -8.00
CA PRO A 96 6.60 8.88 -9.06
C PRO A 96 6.04 10.31 -8.99
N GLU A 97 5.42 10.73 -10.09
CA GLU A 97 4.46 11.84 -10.05
C GLU A 97 3.22 11.38 -9.25
N ILE A 98 3.09 11.91 -8.03
CA ILE A 98 2.02 11.54 -7.12
C ILE A 98 0.75 12.32 -7.48
N ARG A 99 -0.34 11.60 -7.72
CA ARG A 99 -1.66 12.17 -7.98
C ARG A 99 -2.42 12.44 -6.68
N ARG A 100 -2.38 11.48 -5.74
CA ARG A 100 -3.04 11.56 -4.41
C ARG A 100 -2.33 10.71 -3.38
N ILE A 101 -2.52 11.08 -2.11
CA ILE A 101 -2.14 10.27 -0.96
C ILE A 101 -3.32 10.24 0.02
N PHE A 102 -3.65 9.04 0.49
CA PHE A 102 -4.62 8.82 1.55
C PHE A 102 -3.98 8.03 2.71
N PRO A 103 -4.40 8.27 3.95
CA PRO A 103 -3.83 7.60 5.13
C PRO A 103 -4.32 6.15 5.28
N PHE A 104 -5.17 5.68 4.36
CA PHE A 104 -5.78 4.35 4.30
C PHE A 104 -6.17 4.00 2.85
N ASP A 105 -6.65 2.78 2.62
CA ASP A 105 -7.23 2.31 1.35
C ASP A 105 -8.54 3.07 1.02
N SER A 106 -8.52 3.85 -0.06
CA SER A 106 -9.65 4.68 -0.48
C SER A 106 -10.84 3.85 -1.01
N GLY A 107 -10.58 2.65 -1.53
CA GLY A 107 -11.61 1.68 -1.91
C GLY A 107 -12.32 1.11 -0.68
N ALA A 108 -11.59 0.85 0.40
CA ALA A 108 -12.18 0.42 1.66
C ALA A 108 -13.01 1.54 2.32
N PHE A 109 -12.58 2.80 2.23
CA PHE A 109 -13.41 3.94 2.63
C PHE A 109 -14.72 3.99 1.82
N HIS A 110 -14.62 3.91 0.49
CA HIS A 110 -15.79 3.93 -0.39
C HIS A 110 -16.76 2.76 -0.12
N GLY A 111 -16.24 1.61 0.29
CA GLY A 111 -17.01 0.42 0.67
C GLY A 111 -17.61 0.45 2.08
N GLY A 112 -17.47 1.55 2.84
CA GLY A 112 -18.03 1.71 4.18
C GLY A 112 -17.32 0.92 5.28
N PHE A 113 -16.11 0.38 5.02
CA PHE A 113 -15.39 -0.46 5.99
C PHE A 113 -14.92 0.32 7.22
N TYR A 114 -14.93 1.65 7.17
CA TYR A 114 -14.42 2.53 8.23
C TYR A 114 -15.52 3.29 8.97
N ASP A 115 -16.80 3.11 8.62
CA ASP A 115 -17.93 3.93 9.11
C ASP A 115 -18.04 3.99 10.64
N ALA A 116 -17.63 2.93 11.35
CA ALA A 116 -17.65 2.89 12.81
C ALA A 116 -16.69 3.90 13.49
N TYR A 117 -15.74 4.46 12.74
CA TYR A 117 -14.70 5.38 13.24
C TYR A 117 -14.85 6.79 12.67
N LEU A 118 -15.79 6.98 11.75
CA LEU A 118 -15.97 8.20 10.99
C LEU A 118 -17.29 8.87 11.35
N HIS A 119 -17.30 10.20 11.36
CA HIS A 119 -18.57 10.91 11.39
C HIS A 119 -19.28 10.74 10.04
N HIS A 120 -20.58 10.48 10.03
CA HIS A 120 -21.39 10.21 8.81
C HIS A 120 -21.38 11.33 7.74
N GLN A 121 -20.86 12.52 8.06
CA GLN A 121 -20.69 13.64 7.12
C GLN A 121 -19.27 13.77 6.56
N MET A 122 -18.31 13.01 7.09
CA MET A 122 -16.96 12.99 6.58
C MET A 122 -16.93 12.37 5.18
N LYS A 123 -16.10 12.93 4.31
CA LYS A 123 -15.92 12.52 2.92
C LYS A 123 -14.49 12.10 2.68
N LEU A 124 -14.25 11.34 1.62
CA LEU A 124 -12.91 10.88 1.26
C LEU A 124 -11.91 12.05 1.14
N GLY A 125 -12.33 13.15 0.52
CA GLY A 125 -11.51 14.36 0.37
C GLY A 125 -11.08 15.00 1.69
N ASP A 126 -11.79 14.76 2.80
CA ASP A 126 -11.39 15.27 4.13
C ASP A 126 -10.10 14.60 4.63
N PHE A 127 -9.77 13.44 4.07
CA PHE A 127 -8.57 12.65 4.37
C PHE A 127 -7.48 12.76 3.30
N ALA A 128 -7.68 13.54 2.24
CA ALA A 128 -6.68 13.73 1.19
C ALA A 128 -5.47 14.50 1.74
N LEU A 129 -4.29 13.88 1.70
CA LEU A 129 -3.03 14.47 2.16
C LEU A 129 -2.33 15.22 1.02
N GLU A 130 -1.26 15.93 1.35
CA GLU A 130 -0.43 16.63 0.36
C GLU A 130 0.26 15.62 -0.58
N PRO A 131 0.13 15.74 -1.91
CA PRO A 131 0.69 14.78 -2.87
C PRO A 131 2.21 14.96 -3.06
N ASP A 132 2.96 14.79 -1.97
CA ASP A 132 4.41 14.91 -1.92
C ASP A 132 5.06 13.62 -1.40
N ALA A 133 6.25 13.31 -1.90
CA ALA A 133 6.99 12.09 -1.55
C ALA A 133 7.31 11.97 -0.05
N ILE A 134 7.39 13.08 0.70
CA ILE A 134 7.70 13.06 2.14
C ILE A 134 6.46 12.88 3.00
N THR A 135 5.26 13.13 2.45
CA THR A 135 3.99 13.10 3.19
C THR A 135 3.72 11.77 3.90
N PRO A 136 3.98 10.59 3.30
CA PRO A 136 3.82 9.32 4.01
C PRO A 136 4.68 9.25 5.28
N GLY A 137 5.93 9.72 5.20
CA GLY A 137 6.83 9.78 6.35
C GLY A 137 6.33 10.76 7.43
N LYS A 138 5.75 11.91 7.05
CA LYS A 138 5.14 12.84 8.02
C LYS A 138 3.93 12.23 8.73
N LEU A 139 3.07 11.51 8.01
CA LEU A 139 1.94 10.79 8.61
C LEU A 139 2.46 9.74 9.61
N ILE A 140 3.47 8.97 9.23
CA ILE A 140 4.14 8.01 10.13
C ILE A 140 4.67 8.73 11.37
N GLY A 141 5.35 9.86 11.22
CA GLY A 141 5.87 10.64 12.35
C GLY A 141 4.77 11.09 13.32
N ARG A 142 3.62 11.50 12.81
CA ARG A 142 2.47 11.95 13.62
C ARG A 142 1.75 10.83 14.35
N PHE A 143 1.53 9.69 13.69
CA PHE A 143 0.63 8.65 14.19
C PHE A 143 1.35 7.39 14.68
N PHE A 144 2.53 7.07 14.13
CA PHE A 144 3.25 5.84 14.43
C PHE A 144 4.61 6.07 15.11
N SER A 145 5.15 7.29 15.07
CA SER A 145 6.50 7.67 15.51
C SER A 145 7.63 7.15 14.63
N THR A 146 7.65 5.85 14.32
CA THR A 146 8.74 5.22 13.54
C THR A 146 8.22 4.39 12.38
N ALA A 147 9.07 4.19 11.37
CA ALA A 147 8.77 3.31 10.24
C ALA A 147 8.43 1.88 10.71
N GLY A 148 9.20 1.31 11.63
CA GLY A 148 8.92 -0.02 12.20
C GLY A 148 7.56 -0.14 12.90
N ALA A 149 7.17 0.90 13.66
CA ALA A 149 5.85 0.97 14.29
C ALA A 149 4.72 1.02 13.26
N TYR A 150 4.93 1.72 12.14
CA TYR A 150 4.00 1.73 11.02
C TYR A 150 3.92 0.38 10.30
N LEU A 151 5.07 -0.23 9.97
CA LEU A 151 5.13 -1.55 9.31
C LEU A 151 4.43 -2.63 10.14
N THR A 152 4.55 -2.57 11.46
CA THR A 152 3.90 -3.54 12.38
C THR A 152 2.47 -3.15 12.78
N ALA A 153 1.94 -2.04 12.25
CA ALA A 153 0.64 -1.49 12.62
C ALA A 153 0.46 -1.29 14.14
N ARG A 154 1.53 -0.85 14.81
CA ARG A 154 1.57 -0.59 16.26
C ARG A 154 1.91 0.88 16.51
N PRO A 155 0.92 1.79 16.43
CA PRO A 155 1.08 3.18 16.87
C PRO A 155 1.74 3.24 18.25
N LYS A 156 2.87 3.96 18.38
CA LYS A 156 3.59 4.12 19.66
C LYS A 156 3.21 5.40 20.41
N ILE A 157 2.52 6.33 19.75
CA ILE A 157 2.11 7.61 20.30
C ILE A 157 0.59 7.67 20.32
N ALA A 158 0.04 8.13 21.44
CA ALA A 158 -1.32 8.65 21.49
C ALA A 158 -1.21 10.18 21.31
N PRO A 159 -1.23 10.70 20.07
CA PRO A 159 -1.16 12.13 19.84
C PRO A 159 -2.27 12.84 20.61
N THR A 160 -1.92 13.92 21.31
CA THR A 160 -2.93 14.82 21.87
C THR A 160 -3.43 15.70 20.75
N PHE A 161 -4.71 15.59 20.45
CA PHE A 161 -5.37 16.40 19.43
C PHE A 161 -6.05 17.60 20.07
N ASP A 162 -6.05 18.73 19.36
CA ASP A 162 -7.04 19.76 19.65
C ASP A 162 -8.45 19.18 19.38
N ALA A 163 -9.44 19.64 20.15
CA ALA A 163 -10.81 19.14 20.04
C ALA A 163 -11.40 19.31 18.64
N SER A 164 -10.91 20.27 17.85
CA SER A 164 -11.37 20.55 16.48
C SER A 164 -10.71 19.69 15.39
N GLU A 165 -9.69 18.88 15.73
CA GLU A 165 -8.97 18.01 14.78
C GLU A 165 -9.73 16.70 14.50
N PHE A 166 -10.96 16.82 14.01
CA PHE A 166 -11.90 15.70 13.89
C PHE A 166 -11.38 14.55 13.02
N GLU A 167 -10.81 14.85 11.85
CA GLU A 167 -10.29 13.83 10.93
C GLU A 167 -9.07 13.11 11.52
N ALA A 168 -8.20 13.83 12.23
CA ALA A 168 -7.04 13.24 12.89
C ALA A 168 -7.45 12.33 14.05
N GLN A 169 -8.46 12.74 14.83
CA GLN A 169 -9.06 11.91 15.88
C GLN A 169 -9.71 10.65 15.29
N SER A 170 -10.50 10.79 14.22
CA SER A 170 -11.12 9.65 13.52
C SER A 170 -10.09 8.68 12.94
N TYR A 171 -9.03 9.19 12.29
CA TYR A 171 -7.96 8.35 11.80
C TYR A 171 -7.21 7.66 12.95
N SER A 172 -6.95 8.37 14.05
CA SER A 172 -6.35 7.78 15.25
C SER A 172 -7.21 6.67 15.84
N ALA A 173 -8.52 6.86 15.91
CA ALA A 173 -9.46 5.83 16.35
C ALA A 173 -9.41 4.61 15.43
N LEU A 174 -9.41 4.83 14.11
CA LEU A 174 -9.31 3.77 13.09
C LEU A 174 -8.05 2.91 13.25
N ILE A 175 -6.87 3.53 13.37
CA ILE A 175 -5.61 2.78 13.46
C ILE A 175 -5.36 2.13 14.84
N ASN A 176 -6.07 2.58 15.88
CA ASN A 176 -6.02 1.99 17.22
C ASN A 176 -7.13 0.96 17.47
N ALA A 177 -8.03 0.74 16.52
CA ALA A 177 -9.12 -0.20 16.61
C ALA A 177 -8.64 -1.66 16.62
N ARG A 178 -8.15 -2.13 17.76
CA ARG A 178 -7.69 -3.53 17.95
C ARG A 178 -8.84 -4.53 18.11
N GLU A 179 -10.04 -4.04 18.42
CA GLU A 179 -11.19 -4.87 18.80
C GLU A 179 -12.11 -5.23 17.62
N GLY A 180 -11.95 -4.55 16.48
CA GLY A 180 -12.73 -4.82 15.28
C GLY A 180 -12.06 -5.88 14.40
N ASN A 181 -12.37 -7.16 14.60
CA ASN A 181 -11.98 -8.25 13.67
C ASN A 181 -12.42 -8.00 12.20
N ALA A 182 -13.27 -7.00 11.96
CA ALA A 182 -13.71 -6.57 10.63
C ALA A 182 -12.71 -5.64 9.90
N ILE A 183 -11.83 -4.95 10.62
CA ILE A 183 -10.76 -4.14 10.01
C ILE A 183 -9.51 -4.99 9.92
N ASP A 184 -9.35 -5.59 8.76
CA ASP A 184 -8.08 -6.16 8.35
C ASP A 184 -6.99 -5.05 8.28
N SER A 185 -5.71 -5.45 8.33
CA SER A 185 -4.52 -4.59 8.46
C SER A 185 -4.39 -3.45 7.44
N ARG A 186 -5.30 -3.41 6.44
CA ARG A 186 -5.53 -2.38 5.43
C ARG A 186 -5.93 -1.01 6.00
N GLY A 187 -6.61 -0.97 7.14
CA GLY A 187 -7.10 0.29 7.75
C GLY A 187 -6.03 1.33 8.08
N SER A 188 -4.75 0.95 8.04
CA SER A 188 -3.60 1.81 8.29
C SER A 188 -2.59 1.85 7.14
N GLY A 189 -2.88 1.26 5.98
CA GLY A 189 -1.96 1.29 4.84
C GLY A 189 -2.04 2.63 4.11
N ILE A 190 -0.93 3.37 4.06
CA ILE A 190 -0.89 4.66 3.34
C ILE A 190 -0.96 4.37 1.84
N GLU A 191 -2.04 4.79 1.21
CA GLU A 191 -2.28 4.65 -0.22
C GLU A 191 -1.67 5.83 -0.97
N VAL A 192 -0.96 5.53 -2.05
CA VAL A 192 -0.39 6.51 -2.99
C VAL A 192 -0.93 6.18 -4.38
N GLN A 193 -1.52 7.17 -5.04
CA GLN A 193 -2.05 7.02 -6.39
C GLN A 193 -1.17 7.75 -7.39
N THR A 194 -0.96 7.15 -8.55
CA THR A 194 -0.26 7.75 -9.70
C THR A 194 -1.11 7.59 -10.96
N ALA A 195 -0.91 8.46 -11.95
CA ALA A 195 -1.68 8.44 -13.20
C ALA A 195 -0.81 8.17 -14.44
N SER A 196 0.50 8.03 -14.25
CA SER A 196 1.48 7.86 -15.32
C SER A 196 1.94 6.40 -15.40
N PRO A 197 2.14 5.83 -16.60
CA PRO A 197 2.73 4.50 -16.75
C PRO A 197 4.08 4.38 -16.06
N ILE A 198 4.32 3.23 -15.41
CA ILE A 198 5.55 2.97 -14.67
C ILE A 198 6.39 1.93 -15.41
N THR A 199 7.54 2.35 -15.94
CA THR A 199 8.52 1.43 -16.54
C THR A 199 9.17 0.56 -15.48
N ILE A 200 8.96 -0.75 -15.53
CA ILE A 200 9.35 -1.64 -14.44
C ILE A 200 10.88 -1.77 -14.30
N ALA A 201 11.60 -1.70 -15.41
CA ALA A 201 13.07 -1.81 -15.42
C ALA A 201 13.74 -0.69 -14.59
N ASP A 202 13.16 0.51 -14.65
CA ASP A 202 13.69 1.69 -13.98
C ASP A 202 13.25 1.73 -12.50
N ALA A 203 11.99 1.38 -12.26
CA ALA A 203 11.32 1.65 -10.99
C ALA A 203 11.36 0.50 -9.99
N VAL A 204 11.41 -0.76 -10.44
CA VAL A 204 11.21 -1.94 -9.59
C VAL A 204 12.53 -2.49 -9.07
N ALA A 205 12.59 -2.76 -7.76
CA ALA A 205 13.75 -3.34 -7.10
C ALA A 205 13.60 -4.87 -6.95
N ALA A 206 12.40 -5.32 -6.56
CA ALA A 206 12.11 -6.73 -6.33
C ALA A 206 10.65 -7.06 -6.61
N VAL A 207 10.36 -8.34 -6.82
CA VAL A 207 9.01 -8.88 -6.97
C VAL A 207 8.88 -10.13 -6.13
N ILE A 208 7.87 -10.18 -5.27
CA ILE A 208 7.43 -11.35 -4.53
C ILE A 208 6.36 -12.06 -5.35
N LEU A 209 6.57 -13.34 -5.67
CA LEU A 209 5.70 -14.10 -6.57
C LEU A 209 5.73 -15.61 -6.25
N PRO A 210 4.74 -16.40 -6.68
CA PRO A 210 4.76 -17.84 -6.47
C PRO A 210 6.00 -18.51 -7.05
N SER A 211 6.55 -19.51 -6.35
CA SER A 211 7.73 -20.26 -6.81
C SER A 211 7.59 -20.78 -8.25
N PRO A 212 6.44 -21.36 -8.70
CA PRO A 212 6.32 -21.80 -10.09
C PRO A 212 6.48 -20.68 -11.14
N PHE A 213 6.11 -19.45 -10.80
CA PHE A 213 6.33 -18.28 -11.67
C PHE A 213 7.78 -17.80 -11.61
N ALA A 214 8.38 -17.79 -10.42
CA ALA A 214 9.77 -17.42 -10.21
C ALA A 214 10.75 -18.41 -10.89
N ASP A 215 10.42 -19.69 -10.94
CA ASP A 215 11.24 -20.72 -11.58
C ASP A 215 11.04 -20.78 -13.10
N GLY A 216 10.01 -20.09 -13.62
CA GLY A 216 9.61 -20.08 -15.01
C GLY A 216 10.12 -18.87 -15.82
N ALA A 217 9.41 -18.57 -16.91
CA ALA A 217 9.74 -17.46 -17.81
C ALA A 217 9.72 -16.10 -17.11
N SER A 218 8.82 -15.90 -16.14
CA SER A 218 8.71 -14.65 -15.39
C SER A 218 9.95 -14.36 -14.56
N GLY A 219 10.49 -15.35 -13.84
CA GLY A 219 11.75 -15.16 -13.12
C GLY A 219 12.96 -14.95 -14.04
N ALA A 220 13.01 -15.62 -15.19
CA ALA A 220 14.05 -15.36 -16.19
C ALA A 220 13.96 -13.93 -16.76
N ALA A 221 12.75 -13.40 -16.97
CA ALA A 221 12.53 -12.02 -17.40
C ALA A 221 12.98 -11.03 -16.32
N LEU A 222 12.56 -11.23 -15.06
CA LEU A 222 12.98 -10.41 -13.93
C LEU A 222 14.51 -10.35 -13.78
N LYS A 223 15.18 -11.51 -13.90
CA LYS A 223 16.64 -11.59 -13.85
C LYS A 223 17.31 -10.76 -14.96
N LYS A 224 16.78 -10.80 -16.19
CA LYS A 224 17.29 -9.99 -17.31
C LYS A 224 17.14 -8.49 -17.06
N LEU A 225 16.08 -8.09 -16.36
CA LEU A 225 15.82 -6.71 -15.97
C LEU A 225 16.60 -6.26 -14.72
N GLY A 226 17.37 -7.15 -14.09
CA GLY A 226 18.06 -6.83 -12.83
C GLY A 226 17.13 -6.69 -11.64
N ILE A 227 15.91 -7.24 -11.72
CA ILE A 227 14.91 -7.20 -10.66
C ILE A 227 14.99 -8.49 -9.84
N ALA A 228 15.03 -8.38 -8.51
CA ALA A 228 15.11 -9.55 -7.63
C ALA A 228 13.78 -10.32 -7.60
N ALA A 229 13.80 -11.61 -7.94
CA ALA A 229 12.66 -12.50 -7.76
C ALA A 229 12.70 -13.10 -6.34
N LEU A 230 11.62 -12.90 -5.56
CA LEU A 230 11.47 -13.35 -4.18
C LEU A 230 10.35 -14.41 -4.12
N PRO A 231 10.68 -15.70 -4.31
CA PRO A 231 9.66 -16.73 -4.42
C PRO A 231 8.99 -17.05 -3.10
N TYR A 232 7.69 -17.34 -3.13
CA TYR A 232 6.97 -17.98 -2.03
C TYR A 232 6.28 -19.26 -2.48
N ARG A 233 6.19 -20.24 -1.57
CA ARG A 233 5.61 -21.54 -1.88
C ARG A 233 4.10 -21.47 -1.78
N ILE A 234 3.42 -21.94 -2.83
CA ILE A 234 1.98 -22.14 -2.83
C ILE A 234 1.65 -23.60 -2.49
N THR A 235 0.50 -23.79 -1.86
CA THR A 235 -0.13 -25.11 -1.70
C THR A 235 -1.34 -25.17 -2.62
N ASP A 236 -1.57 -26.31 -3.25
CA ASP A 236 -2.74 -26.52 -4.11
C ASP A 236 -4.05 -26.39 -3.33
N ARG A 237 -5.10 -25.92 -4.02
CA ARG A 237 -6.44 -25.73 -3.46
C ARG A 237 -6.45 -24.80 -2.25
N SER A 238 -5.62 -23.77 -2.29
CA SER A 238 -5.61 -22.69 -1.30
C SER A 238 -6.31 -21.45 -1.82
N ARG A 239 -6.75 -20.59 -0.91
CA ARG A 239 -7.27 -19.26 -1.28
C ARG A 239 -6.09 -18.30 -1.47
N PRO A 240 -6.10 -17.43 -2.50
CA PRO A 240 -5.03 -16.44 -2.71
C PRO A 240 -4.69 -15.61 -1.47
N ASN A 241 -5.72 -15.26 -0.68
CA ASN A 241 -5.57 -14.44 0.52
C ASN A 241 -4.80 -15.13 1.67
N GLU A 242 -4.67 -16.46 1.66
CA GLU A 242 -3.92 -17.21 2.69
C GLU A 242 -2.42 -16.90 2.66
N PHE A 243 -1.89 -16.37 1.55
CA PHE A 243 -0.46 -16.10 1.36
C PHE A 243 -0.04 -14.68 1.76
N MET A 244 -0.98 -13.80 2.12
CA MET A 244 -0.66 -12.39 2.38
C MET A 244 0.26 -12.18 3.58
N SER A 245 0.15 -13.00 4.63
CA SER A 245 1.09 -12.96 5.76
C SER A 245 2.50 -13.34 5.32
N GLN A 246 2.64 -14.42 4.53
CA GLN A 246 3.93 -14.85 3.99
C GLN A 246 4.54 -13.79 3.07
N ILE A 247 3.74 -13.14 2.23
CA ILE A 247 4.19 -12.05 1.35
C ILE A 247 4.66 -10.85 2.18
N THR A 248 3.95 -10.52 3.25
CA THR A 248 4.34 -9.46 4.19
C THR A 248 5.69 -9.79 4.83
N ASP A 249 5.87 -11.02 5.32
CA ASP A 249 7.13 -11.47 5.93
C ASP A 249 8.29 -11.43 4.94
N ILE A 250 8.09 -11.87 3.69
CA ILE A 250 9.12 -11.80 2.64
C ILE A 250 9.47 -10.34 2.31
N CYS A 251 8.47 -9.46 2.25
CA CYS A 251 8.66 -8.03 2.01
C CYS A 251 9.52 -7.39 3.11
N TYR A 252 9.21 -7.67 4.37
CA TYR A 252 9.95 -7.11 5.51
C TYR A 252 11.37 -7.69 5.63
N ASN A 253 11.52 -8.99 5.38
CA ASN A 253 12.84 -9.62 5.28
C ASN A 253 13.67 -9.01 4.14
N TYR A 254 13.05 -8.64 3.01
CA TYR A 254 13.74 -7.91 1.95
C TYR A 254 14.23 -6.55 2.43
N TYR A 255 13.41 -5.79 3.16
CA TYR A 255 13.81 -4.50 3.73
C TYR A 255 14.97 -4.62 4.72
N ILE A 256 14.96 -5.66 5.58
CA ILE A 256 16.07 -5.93 6.51
C ILE A 256 17.35 -6.25 5.72
N ARG A 257 17.28 -7.18 4.76
CA ARG A 257 18.45 -7.64 3.98
C ARG A 257 19.05 -6.53 3.11
N THR A 258 18.24 -5.57 2.69
CA THR A 258 18.67 -4.40 1.92
C THR A 258 18.96 -3.17 2.79
N GLN A 259 18.94 -3.33 4.12
CA GLN A 259 19.25 -2.28 5.10
C GLN A 259 18.33 -1.06 5.02
N ILE A 260 17.11 -1.23 4.50
CA ILE A 260 16.08 -0.18 4.51
C ILE A 260 15.57 0.02 5.94
N VAL A 261 15.40 -1.05 6.72
CA VAL A 261 15.02 -1.02 8.14
C VAL A 261 15.89 -1.99 8.94
N ALA A 262 16.10 -1.73 10.23
CA ALA A 262 16.81 -2.67 11.09
C ALA A 262 15.88 -3.81 11.57
N GLU A 263 16.43 -5.01 11.78
CA GLU A 263 15.67 -6.14 12.32
C GLU A 263 15.05 -5.83 13.70
N SER A 264 15.70 -5.01 14.52
CA SER A 264 15.18 -4.56 15.83
C SER A 264 13.95 -3.66 15.74
N GLU A 265 13.56 -3.19 14.55
CA GLU A 265 12.41 -2.31 14.34
C GLU A 265 11.11 -3.05 14.00
N LEU A 266 11.19 -4.35 13.70
CA LEU A 266 10.07 -5.22 13.27
C LEU A 266 9.75 -6.28 14.34
#